data_AF-A0A846J678-F1
#
_entry.id   AF-A0A846J678-F1
#
_cell.length_a   1.000
_cell.length_b   1.000
_cell.length_c   1.000
_cell.angle_alpha   90.00
_cell.angle_beta   90.00
_cell.angle_gamma   90.00
#
_symmetry.space_group_name_H-M   'P 1'
#
loop_
_entity.id
_entity.type
_entity.pdbx_description
1 polymer ?
#
loop_
_entity_poly.entity_id
_entity_poly.type
_entity_poly.pdbx_seq_one_letter_code
_entity_poly.pdbx_strand_id
1 'polypeptide(L)'
;MKKSVEKGAKEKEQALREYLRGREQVLREYLGVKLNPIIVDPIDEYKHSSEMLGVEIIQINSNEAFTFNPFELNSNIELENMNTRFNTIIELIECIYEKDLSKPKRYLINRYLKELYIDYNPDNIPTLLSFGDLLKKKNKNELEDLLSALEQYLGNNSSINFEV
;
A
#
# COMPACT_ATOMS: atom_id res chain seq x y z
N MET A 1 -22.14 25.19 33.29
CA MET A 1 -21.78 24.10 32.35
C MET A 1 -21.24 24.59 31.01
N LYS A 2 -21.89 25.50 30.25
CA LYS A 2 -21.42 25.96 28.92
C LYS A 2 -19.98 26.53 28.87
N LYS A 3 -19.57 27.37 29.84
CA LYS A 3 -18.22 27.95 29.91
C LYS A 3 -17.08 26.91 30.11
N SER A 4 -17.38 25.77 30.74
CA SER A 4 -16.39 24.70 30.97
C SER A 4 -16.13 23.90 29.69
N VAL A 5 -17.17 23.71 28.87
CA VAL A 5 -17.10 23.01 27.58
C VAL A 5 -16.36 23.86 26.53
N GLU A 6 -16.62 25.17 26.48
CA GLU A 6 -15.92 26.09 25.58
C GLU A 6 -14.42 26.24 25.92
N LYS A 7 -14.07 26.20 27.21
CA LYS A 7 -12.68 26.23 27.65
C LYS A 7 -11.94 24.96 27.23
N GLY A 8 -12.54 23.79 27.43
CA GLY A 8 -11.97 22.51 26.99
C GLY A 8 -11.85 22.38 25.46
N ALA A 9 -12.74 23.01 24.69
CA ALA A 9 -12.65 23.04 23.24
C ALA A 9 -11.48 23.91 22.75
N LYS A 10 -11.27 25.09 23.35
CA LYS A 10 -10.15 25.98 23.02
C LYS A 10 -8.79 25.39 23.39
N GLU A 11 -8.71 24.70 24.53
CA GLU A 11 -7.48 24.01 24.97
C GLU A 11 -7.11 22.88 24.01
N LYS A 12 -8.09 22.10 23.51
CA LYS A 12 -7.86 21.07 22.49
C LYS A 12 -7.44 21.66 21.14
N GLU A 13 -8.05 22.76 20.72
CA GLU A 13 -7.68 23.45 19.48
C GLU A 13 -6.26 24.00 19.54
N GLN A 14 -5.86 24.56 20.68
CA GLN A 14 -4.51 25.07 20.88
C GLN A 14 -3.47 23.95 20.94
N ALA A 15 -3.76 22.85 21.64
CA ALA A 15 -2.89 21.67 21.66
C ALA A 15 -2.71 21.06 20.26
N LEU A 16 -3.78 21.01 19.46
CA LEU A 16 -3.73 20.55 18.07
C LEU A 16 -2.85 21.48 17.20
N ARG A 17 -2.99 22.81 17.35
CA ARG A 17 -2.16 23.78 16.64
C ARG A 17 -0.68 23.67 17.00
N GLU A 18 -0.35 23.49 18.27
CA GLU A 18 1.02 23.31 18.73
C GLU A 18 1.63 21.99 18.23
N TYR A 19 0.84 20.91 18.23
CA TYR A 19 1.24 19.61 17.68
C TYR A 19 1.55 19.69 16.17
N LEU A 20 0.65 20.30 15.38
CA LEU A 20 0.85 20.48 13.93
C LEU A 20 2.07 21.37 13.64
N ARG A 21 2.25 22.46 14.41
CA ARG A 21 3.43 23.34 14.28
C ARG A 21 4.74 22.59 14.56
N GLY A 22 4.75 21.69 15.53
CA GLY A 22 5.90 20.84 15.83
C GLY A 22 6.28 19.93 14.65
N ARG A 23 5.29 19.31 13.99
CA ARG A 23 5.51 18.46 12.82
C ARG A 23 6.06 19.25 11.63
N GLU A 24 5.47 20.42 11.34
CA GLU A 24 5.96 21.30 10.26
C GLU A 24 7.40 21.76 10.49
N GLN A 25 7.77 22.10 11.73
CA GLN A 25 9.10 22.61 12.04
C GLN A 25 10.17 21.54 11.85
N VAL A 26 9.91 20.31 12.30
CA VAL A 26 10.79 19.16 12.04
C VAL A 26 10.93 18.94 10.53
N LEU A 27 9.84 18.95 9.78
CA LEU A 27 9.88 18.77 8.33
C LEU A 27 10.69 19.85 7.60
N ARG A 28 10.57 21.14 8.00
CA ARG A 28 11.39 22.22 7.42
C ARG A 28 12.88 22.01 7.71
N GLU A 29 13.23 21.54 8.91
CA GLU A 29 14.60 21.19 9.25
C GLU A 29 15.11 20.01 8.41
N TYR A 30 14.29 18.99 8.16
CA TYR A 30 14.68 17.83 7.33
C TYR A 30 14.74 18.14 5.84
N LEU A 31 13.77 18.90 5.31
CA LEU A 31 13.71 19.32 3.90
C LEU A 31 14.80 20.36 3.56
N GLY A 32 15.33 21.07 4.56
CA GLY A 32 16.44 22.01 4.41
C GLY A 32 17.84 21.39 4.46
N VAL A 33 17.96 20.08 4.75
CA VAL A 33 19.23 19.35 4.83
C VAL A 33 19.40 18.48 3.58
N LYS A 34 20.65 18.15 3.18
CA LYS A 34 20.99 17.23 2.07
C LYS A 34 20.52 15.78 2.33
N LEU A 35 19.23 15.59 2.51
CA LEU A 35 18.55 14.31 2.59
C LEU A 35 17.57 14.28 1.41
N ASN A 36 17.31 13.08 0.88
CA ASN A 36 16.25 12.84 -0.10
C ASN A 36 15.11 12.10 0.61
N PRO A 37 14.31 12.77 1.46
CA PRO A 37 13.21 12.13 2.17
C PRO A 37 12.08 11.73 1.21
N ILE A 38 11.46 10.58 1.47
CA ILE A 38 10.19 10.19 0.87
C ILE A 38 9.10 10.49 1.89
N ILE A 39 8.12 11.30 1.52
CA ILE A 39 6.98 11.66 2.37
C ILE A 39 5.72 11.06 1.75
N VAL A 40 5.02 10.20 2.51
CA VAL A 40 3.70 9.69 2.15
C VAL A 40 2.66 10.60 2.80
N ASP A 41 1.94 11.36 1.99
CA ASP A 41 0.98 12.38 2.43
C ASP A 41 -0.45 12.03 1.99
N PRO A 42 -1.18 11.22 2.78
CA PRO A 42 -2.49 10.73 2.38
C PRO A 42 -3.61 11.79 2.42
N ILE A 43 -3.35 12.97 2.99
CA ILE A 43 -4.35 14.03 3.21
C ILE A 43 -3.92 15.40 2.64
N ASP A 44 -2.89 15.41 1.81
CA ASP A 44 -2.30 16.62 1.22
C ASP A 44 -1.88 17.70 2.25
N GLU A 45 -1.45 17.31 3.46
CA GLU A 45 -0.99 18.21 4.53
C GLU A 45 0.26 19.01 4.10
N TYR A 46 1.14 18.39 3.30
CA TYR A 46 2.45 18.92 2.90
C TYR A 46 2.51 19.35 1.44
N LYS A 47 1.44 19.14 0.66
CA LYS A 47 1.40 19.45 -0.77
C LYS A 47 1.88 20.87 -1.07
N HIS A 48 1.28 21.87 -0.42
CA HIS A 48 1.62 23.28 -0.66
C HIS A 48 3.07 23.62 -0.30
N SER A 49 3.58 23.09 0.81
CA SER A 49 4.97 23.31 1.23
C SER A 49 5.95 22.64 0.28
N SER A 50 5.61 21.45 -0.24
CA SER A 50 6.43 20.68 -1.18
C SER A 50 6.49 21.37 -2.55
N GLU A 51 5.38 21.94 -3.02
CA GLU A 51 5.33 22.76 -4.24
C GLU A 51 6.25 23.99 -4.12
N MET A 52 6.20 24.70 -2.99
CA MET A 52 7.05 25.88 -2.75
C MET A 52 8.55 25.56 -2.70
N LEU A 53 8.89 24.37 -2.22
CA LEU A 53 10.28 23.91 -2.10
C LEU A 53 10.79 23.25 -3.39
N GLY A 54 9.96 23.15 -4.44
CA GLY A 54 10.32 22.53 -5.71
C GLY A 54 10.64 21.04 -5.60
N VAL A 55 10.03 20.36 -4.63
CA VAL A 55 10.20 18.91 -4.42
C VAL A 55 9.44 18.16 -5.51
N GLU A 56 9.93 16.99 -5.90
CA GLU A 56 9.18 16.10 -6.79
C GLU A 56 7.93 15.58 -6.06
N ILE A 57 6.77 15.72 -6.71
CA ILE A 57 5.47 15.27 -6.19
C ILE A 57 4.96 14.17 -7.11
N ILE A 58 4.78 12.98 -6.55
CA ILE A 58 4.16 11.85 -7.23
C ILE A 58 2.76 11.69 -6.65
N GLN A 59 1.75 11.97 -7.46
CA GLN A 59 0.36 11.82 -7.07
C GLN A 59 -0.11 10.39 -7.39
N ILE A 60 -0.61 9.70 -6.36
CA ILE A 60 -1.10 8.33 -6.45
C ILE A 60 -2.58 8.35 -6.12
N ASN A 61 -3.42 8.29 -7.14
CA ASN A 61 -4.86 8.24 -7.02
C ASN A 61 -5.46 7.33 -8.11
N SER A 62 -6.72 6.93 -7.94
CA SER A 62 -7.37 5.92 -8.77
C SER A 62 -7.59 6.33 -10.23
N ASN A 63 -7.36 7.60 -10.58
CA ASN A 63 -7.76 8.20 -11.85
C ASN A 63 -6.57 8.73 -12.68
N GLU A 64 -5.33 8.59 -12.21
CA GLU A 64 -4.15 9.18 -12.87
C GLU A 64 -3.21 8.14 -13.50
N ALA A 65 -2.29 8.65 -14.32
CA ALA A 65 -1.36 7.90 -15.17
C ALA A 65 -0.26 7.15 -14.42
N PHE A 66 -0.10 7.36 -13.10
CA PHE A 66 0.95 6.73 -12.31
C PHE A 66 0.41 5.51 -11.55
N THR A 67 0.84 4.32 -11.97
CA THR A 67 0.50 3.05 -11.32
C THR A 67 1.75 2.44 -10.70
N PHE A 68 1.65 1.92 -9.48
CA PHE A 68 2.72 1.17 -8.83
C PHE A 68 2.33 -0.31 -8.75
N ASN A 69 3.18 -1.18 -9.32
CA ASN A 69 2.99 -2.63 -9.19
C ASN A 69 3.90 -3.19 -8.08
N PRO A 70 3.37 -3.62 -6.92
CA PRO A 70 4.19 -4.16 -5.83
C PRO A 70 4.88 -5.49 -6.18
N PHE A 71 4.45 -6.14 -7.27
CA PHE A 71 5.07 -7.36 -7.78
C PHE A 71 6.23 -7.08 -8.77
N GLU A 72 6.44 -5.83 -9.16
CA GLU A 72 7.57 -5.45 -10.01
C GLU A 72 8.90 -5.49 -9.24
N LEU A 73 9.91 -6.12 -9.85
CA LEU A 73 11.27 -6.16 -9.34
C LEU A 73 12.03 -4.89 -9.74
N ASN A 74 13.07 -4.55 -8.99
CA ASN A 74 13.98 -3.48 -9.35
C ASN A 74 14.66 -3.76 -10.69
N SER A 75 15.13 -2.69 -11.33
CA SER A 75 15.88 -2.76 -12.59
C SER A 75 17.14 -3.63 -12.51
N ASN A 76 17.69 -3.83 -11.30
CA ASN A 76 18.77 -4.78 -11.05
C ASN A 76 18.27 -5.98 -10.22
N ILE A 77 17.72 -6.97 -10.93
CA ILE A 77 17.14 -8.20 -10.36
C ILE A 77 18.18 -8.99 -9.54
N GLU A 78 19.45 -8.97 -9.92
CA GLU A 78 20.51 -9.73 -9.22
C GLU A 78 20.77 -9.22 -7.80
N LEU A 79 20.49 -7.94 -7.53
CA LEU A 79 20.61 -7.34 -6.20
C LEU A 79 19.31 -7.45 -5.39
N GLU A 80 18.24 -7.98 -5.98
CA GLU A 80 16.95 -8.09 -5.31
C GLU A 80 16.97 -9.20 -4.24
N ASN A 81 16.71 -8.82 -2.99
CA ASN A 81 16.43 -9.81 -1.96
C ASN A 81 15.00 -10.34 -2.10
N MET A 82 14.86 -11.44 -2.85
CA MET A 82 13.56 -12.08 -3.11
C MET A 82 12.81 -12.51 -1.83
N ASN A 83 13.51 -12.83 -0.74
CA ASN A 83 12.83 -13.17 0.52
C ASN A 83 12.16 -11.93 1.13
N THR A 84 12.84 -10.79 1.14
CA THR A 84 12.24 -9.52 1.58
C THR A 84 11.08 -9.15 0.68
N ARG A 85 11.24 -9.25 -0.64
CA ARG A 85 10.18 -9.00 -1.62
C ARG A 85 8.93 -9.84 -1.33
N PHE A 86 9.10 -11.15 -1.15
CA PHE A 86 7.96 -12.03 -0.87
C PHE A 86 7.32 -11.73 0.48
N ASN A 87 8.09 -11.36 1.50
CA ASN A 87 7.51 -10.94 2.77
C ASN A 87 6.68 -9.67 2.62
N THR A 88 7.16 -8.66 1.89
CA THR A 88 6.40 -7.44 1.59
C THR A 88 5.11 -7.73 0.82
N ILE A 89 5.16 -8.62 -0.19
CA ILE A 89 3.95 -9.03 -0.92
C ILE A 89 2.98 -9.79 -0.01
N ILE A 90 3.47 -10.65 0.88
CA ILE A 90 2.63 -11.36 1.86
C ILE A 90 1.96 -10.38 2.82
N GLU A 91 2.69 -9.37 3.30
CA GLU A 91 2.13 -8.32 4.16
C GLU A 91 1.04 -7.52 3.44
N LEU A 92 1.24 -7.19 2.15
CA LEU A 92 0.19 -6.59 1.32
C LEU A 92 -1.05 -7.49 1.22
N ILE A 93 -0.84 -8.79 1.00
CA ILE A 93 -1.93 -9.77 0.93
C ILE A 93 -2.68 -9.85 2.28
N GLU A 94 -1.97 -9.82 3.41
CA GLU A 94 -2.56 -9.77 4.76
C GLU A 94 -3.36 -8.49 4.99
N CYS A 95 -2.87 -7.35 4.50
CA CYS A 95 -3.63 -6.09 4.52
C CYS A 95 -4.94 -6.19 3.73
N ILE A 96 -4.91 -6.77 2.52
CA ILE A 96 -6.12 -6.96 1.69
C ILE A 96 -7.09 -7.96 2.32
N TYR A 97 -6.55 -9.03 2.91
CA TYR A 97 -7.34 -10.08 3.57
C TYR A 97 -7.87 -9.64 4.95
N GLU A 98 -7.40 -8.51 5.47
CA GLU A 98 -7.73 -7.94 6.79
C GLU A 98 -7.48 -8.90 7.97
N LYS A 99 -6.59 -9.89 7.78
CA LYS A 99 -6.27 -10.92 8.77
C LYS A 99 -4.84 -11.42 8.60
N ASP A 100 -4.23 -11.78 9.72
CA ASP A 100 -2.95 -12.48 9.70
C ASP A 100 -3.11 -13.88 9.10
N LEU A 101 -2.19 -14.26 8.21
CA LEU A 101 -2.17 -15.60 7.66
C LEU A 101 -1.53 -16.56 8.67
N SER A 102 -2.16 -17.72 8.83
CA SER A 102 -1.56 -18.81 9.62
C SER A 102 -0.23 -19.26 8.99
N LYS A 103 0.68 -19.81 9.80
CA LYS A 103 1.98 -20.32 9.31
C LYS A 103 1.85 -21.25 8.09
N PRO A 104 0.89 -22.21 8.05
CA PRO A 104 0.66 -23.02 6.86
C PRO A 104 0.25 -22.21 5.62
N LYS A 105 -0.68 -21.25 5.76
CA LYS A 105 -1.10 -20.39 4.64
C LYS A 105 0.05 -19.53 4.13
N ARG A 106 0.85 -18.92 5.02
CA ARG A 106 2.06 -18.16 4.64
C ARG A 106 3.05 -19.02 3.86
N TYR A 107 3.28 -20.27 4.29
CA TYR A 107 4.15 -21.19 3.57
C TYR A 107 3.63 -21.50 2.15
N LEU A 108 2.33 -21.76 2.01
CA LEU A 108 1.70 -22.00 0.71
C LEU A 108 1.79 -20.80 -0.22
N ILE A 109 1.48 -19.60 0.29
CA ILE A 109 1.56 -18.36 -0.48
C ILE A 109 2.98 -18.07 -0.92
N ASN A 110 3.98 -18.22 -0.03
CA ASN A 110 5.38 -18.05 -0.39
C ASN A 110 5.79 -19.02 -1.51
N ARG A 111 5.33 -20.28 -1.46
CA ARG A 111 5.55 -21.24 -2.54
C ARG A 111 4.93 -20.78 -3.87
N TYR A 112 3.70 -20.27 -3.84
CA TYR A 112 3.05 -19.77 -5.06
C TYR A 112 3.66 -18.49 -5.60
N LEU A 113 4.15 -17.59 -4.74
CA LEU A 113 4.95 -16.45 -5.16
C LEU A 113 6.22 -16.92 -5.86
N LYS A 114 6.95 -17.90 -5.31
CA LYS A 114 8.11 -18.47 -6.02
C LYS A 114 7.75 -19.00 -7.40
N GLU A 115 6.65 -19.74 -7.53
CA GLU A 115 6.16 -20.24 -8.82
C GLU A 115 5.82 -19.10 -9.79
N LEU A 116 5.21 -18.01 -9.31
CA LEU A 116 4.83 -16.85 -10.10
C LEU A 116 6.04 -16.09 -10.68
N TYR A 117 7.18 -16.14 -10.00
CA TYR A 117 8.41 -15.46 -10.42
C TYR A 117 9.41 -16.34 -11.20
N ILE A 118 9.11 -17.64 -11.42
CA ILE A 118 10.02 -18.53 -12.19
C ILE A 118 10.29 -17.96 -13.58
N ASP A 119 9.24 -17.46 -14.24
CA ASP A 119 9.31 -16.95 -15.61
C ASP A 119 9.26 -15.41 -15.67
N TYR A 120 9.68 -14.74 -14.58
CA TYR A 120 9.68 -13.28 -14.51
C TYR A 120 10.47 -12.68 -15.67
N ASN A 121 9.82 -11.79 -16.41
CA ASN A 121 10.48 -10.98 -17.43
C ASN A 121 9.86 -9.57 -17.45
N PRO A 122 10.62 -8.54 -17.88
CA PRO A 122 10.13 -7.16 -17.93
C PRO A 122 8.89 -6.96 -18.81
N ASP A 123 8.65 -7.82 -19.79
CA ASP A 123 7.48 -7.75 -20.68
C ASP A 123 6.24 -8.44 -20.09
N ASN A 124 6.39 -9.21 -19.01
CA ASN A 124 5.36 -9.98 -18.34
C ASN A 124 5.58 -9.97 -16.83
N ILE A 125 5.47 -8.78 -16.25
CA ILE A 125 5.62 -8.56 -14.82
C ILE A 125 4.39 -9.15 -14.12
N PRO A 126 4.57 -10.03 -13.11
CA PRO A 126 3.46 -10.51 -12.31
C PRO A 126 2.69 -9.36 -11.67
N THR A 127 1.41 -9.58 -11.41
CA THR A 127 0.55 -8.61 -10.73
C THR A 127 -0.23 -9.29 -9.61
N LEU A 128 -0.94 -8.50 -8.81
CA LEU A 128 -1.90 -9.03 -7.84
C LEU A 128 -2.98 -9.91 -8.51
N LEU A 129 -3.41 -9.53 -9.72
CA LEU A 129 -4.35 -10.31 -10.53
C LEU A 129 -3.73 -11.66 -10.93
N SER A 130 -2.50 -11.67 -11.43
CA SER A 130 -1.77 -12.89 -11.80
C SER A 130 -1.63 -13.86 -10.61
N PHE A 131 -1.42 -13.31 -9.41
CA PHE A 131 -1.39 -14.10 -8.18
C PHE A 131 -2.78 -14.69 -7.82
N GLY A 132 -3.84 -13.89 -7.94
CA GLY A 132 -5.22 -14.36 -7.77
C GLY A 132 -5.60 -15.49 -8.73
N ASP A 133 -5.22 -15.36 -10.01
CA ASP A 133 -5.44 -16.40 -11.02
C ASP A 133 -4.68 -17.70 -10.70
N LEU A 134 -3.44 -17.58 -10.22
CA LEU A 134 -2.64 -18.72 -9.79
C LEU A 134 -3.30 -19.43 -8.58
N LEU A 135 -3.78 -18.67 -7.59
CA LEU A 135 -4.50 -19.22 -6.44
C LEU A 135 -5.74 -19.98 -6.87
N LYS A 136 -6.56 -19.38 -7.75
CA LYS A 136 -7.77 -19.98 -8.30
C LYS A 136 -7.48 -21.30 -9.02
N LYS A 137 -6.43 -21.34 -9.85
CA LYS A 137 -6.01 -22.55 -10.58
C LYS A 137 -5.51 -23.65 -9.66
N LYS A 138 -4.84 -23.31 -8.56
CA LYS A 138 -4.25 -24.28 -7.62
C LYS A 138 -5.26 -24.81 -6.59
N ASN A 139 -6.48 -24.25 -6.58
CA ASN A 139 -7.64 -24.54 -5.73
C ASN A 139 -7.37 -25.49 -4.56
N LYS A 140 -6.96 -24.91 -3.43
CA LYS A 140 -6.90 -25.58 -2.14
C LYS A 140 -8.00 -25.00 -1.27
N ASN A 141 -8.85 -25.85 -0.71
CA ASN A 141 -9.88 -25.46 0.28
C ASN A 141 -9.30 -24.56 1.40
N GLU A 142 -8.00 -24.69 1.72
CA GLU A 142 -7.31 -23.89 2.74
C GLU A 142 -7.15 -22.39 2.39
N LEU A 143 -7.32 -21.97 1.13
CA LEU A 143 -7.11 -20.59 0.67
C LEU A 143 -8.36 -19.97 0.02
N GLU A 144 -9.51 -20.62 0.09
CA GLU A 144 -10.76 -20.13 -0.52
C GLU A 144 -11.21 -18.78 0.04
N ASP A 145 -11.06 -18.60 1.35
CA ASP A 145 -11.40 -17.36 2.04
C ASP A 145 -10.48 -16.20 1.62
N LEU A 146 -9.19 -16.47 1.44
CA LEU A 146 -8.23 -15.51 0.91
C LEU A 146 -8.55 -15.16 -0.55
N LEU A 147 -8.82 -16.18 -1.38
CA LEU A 147 -9.17 -15.97 -2.78
C LEU A 147 -10.41 -15.09 -2.91
N SER A 148 -11.43 -15.34 -2.08
CA SER A 148 -12.66 -14.54 -2.06
C SER A 148 -12.39 -13.06 -1.72
N ALA A 149 -11.53 -12.79 -0.72
CA ALA A 149 -11.14 -11.43 -0.35
C ALA A 149 -10.38 -10.73 -1.49
N LEU A 150 -9.48 -11.45 -2.17
CA LEU A 150 -8.74 -10.92 -3.32
C LEU A 150 -9.66 -10.62 -4.51
N GLU A 151 -10.62 -11.50 -4.82
CA GLU A 151 -11.61 -11.27 -5.89
C GLU A 151 -12.47 -10.04 -5.59
N GLN A 152 -12.88 -9.86 -4.34
CA GLN A 152 -13.61 -8.66 -3.91
C GLN A 152 -12.75 -7.39 -4.03
N TYR A 153 -11.49 -7.44 -3.60
CA TYR A 153 -10.56 -6.29 -3.65
C TYR A 153 -10.24 -5.86 -5.08
N LEU A 154 -9.99 -6.82 -5.97
CA LEU A 154 -9.68 -6.55 -7.38
C LEU A 154 -10.88 -5.97 -8.14
N GLY A 155 -12.07 -5.99 -7.53
CA GLY A 155 -13.33 -5.69 -8.17
C GLY A 155 -13.66 -6.80 -9.16
N ASN A 156 -14.79 -7.48 -8.97
CA ASN A 156 -15.22 -8.51 -9.90
C ASN A 156 -15.27 -7.95 -11.35
N ASN A 157 -14.23 -8.19 -12.15
CA ASN A 157 -14.30 -8.16 -13.62
C ASN A 157 -15.02 -9.40 -14.16
N SER A 158 -15.97 -9.95 -13.39
CA SER A 158 -16.95 -10.91 -13.86
C SER A 158 -18.32 -10.26 -13.75
N SER A 159 -18.87 -9.97 -14.93
CA SER A 159 -20.25 -9.60 -15.22
C SER A 159 -21.22 -9.96 -14.10
N ILE A 160 -21.65 -8.96 -13.34
CA ILE A 160 -22.91 -9.04 -12.62
C ILE A 160 -24.01 -8.87 -13.69
N ASN A 161 -24.37 -9.97 -14.35
CA ASN A 161 -25.65 -10.08 -15.05
C ASN A 161 -26.72 -10.29 -13.98
N PHE A 162 -27.42 -9.23 -13.59
CA PHE A 162 -28.77 -9.43 -13.07
C PHE A 162 -29.67 -9.62 -14.28
N GLU A 163 -30.12 -10.86 -14.46
CA GLU A 163 -31.32 -11.14 -15.26
C GLU A 163 -32.49 -10.38 -14.64
N VAL A 164 -33.15 -9.56 -15.45
CA VAL A 164 -34.57 -9.22 -15.33
C VAL A 164 -35.19 -9.34 -16.71
#